data_AF-A0A851M8Y6-F1
#
_entry.id   AF-A0A851M8Y6-F1
#
_cell.length_a   1.000
_cell.length_b   1.000
_cell.length_c   1.000
_cell.angle_alpha   90.00
_cell.angle_beta   90.00
_cell.angle_gamma   90.00
#
_symmetry.space_group_name_H-M   'P 1'
#
loop_
_entity.id
_entity.type
_entity.pdbx_description
1 polymer ?
#
loop_
_entity_poly.entity_id
_entity_poly.type
_entity_poly.pdbx_seq_one_letter_code
_entity_poly.pdbx_strand_id
1 'polypeptide(L)'
;FLPPVLAPLALVPFFQLTIFYFSIKRKKWLDLILIVFFNIRVCLMYVPLMGFKNFMIYYWLSRYLESTWFIWVSQMNHIPMDIDYDQNKDWVSTQLHATCNVNQSLFNDWFTGHLNFQIEH
;
A
#
# COMPACT_ATOMS: atom_id res chain seq x y z
N PHE A 1 14.10 14.01 7.17
CA PHE A 1 13.79 13.09 6.06
C PHE A 1 14.40 11.74 6.36
N LEU A 2 13.59 10.72 6.67
CA LEU A 2 14.10 9.35 6.62
C LEU A 2 14.44 9.04 5.15
N PRO A 3 15.58 8.41 4.86
CA PRO A 3 15.90 7.93 3.53
C PRO A 3 14.74 7.10 2.97
N PRO A 4 14.49 7.14 1.65
CA PRO A 4 13.36 6.45 1.01
C PRO A 4 13.35 4.93 1.25
N VAL A 5 14.49 4.33 1.61
CA VAL A 5 14.62 2.92 1.99
C VAL A 5 14.29 2.65 3.46
N LEU A 6 14.57 3.61 4.36
CA LEU A 6 14.38 3.42 5.80
C LEU A 6 12.91 3.58 6.22
N ALA A 7 12.14 4.41 5.52
CA ALA A 7 10.72 4.59 5.82
C ALA A 7 9.90 3.29 5.64
N PRO A 8 9.99 2.56 4.50
CA PRO A 8 9.31 1.28 4.36
C PRO A 8 9.76 0.25 5.39
N LEU A 9 11.06 0.20 5.70
CA LEU A 9 11.62 -0.73 6.71
C LEU A 9 11.08 -0.49 8.11
N ALA A 10 10.86 0.78 8.51
CA ALA A 10 10.30 1.12 9.81
C ALA A 10 8.78 0.83 9.87
N LEU A 11 8.07 1.02 8.76
CA LEU A 11 6.63 0.76 8.69
C LEU A 11 6.28 -0.73 8.80
N VAL A 12 7.11 -1.63 8.24
CA VAL A 12 6.84 -3.08 8.30
C VAL A 12 6.62 -3.58 9.75
N PRO A 13 7.58 -3.43 10.70
CA PRO A 13 7.37 -3.92 12.06
C PRO A 13 6.28 -3.12 12.79
N PHE A 14 6.15 -1.82 12.51
CA PHE A 14 5.11 -0.99 13.11
C PHE A 14 3.71 -1.52 12.78
N PHE A 15 3.42 -1.77 11.50
CA PHE A 15 2.12 -2.30 11.06
C PHE A 15 1.86 -3.70 11.59
N GLN A 16 2.89 -4.56 11.60
CA GLN A 16 2.72 -5.91 12.14
C GLN A 16 2.31 -5.89 13.62
N LEU A 17 2.97 -5.07 14.43
CA LEU A 17 2.62 -4.95 15.84
C LEU A 17 1.26 -4.29 16.07
N THR A 18 0.94 -3.23 15.31
CA THR A 18 -0.34 -2.53 15.47
C THR A 18 -1.53 -3.39 15.08
N ILE A 19 -1.44 -4.23 14.04
CA ILE A 19 -2.52 -5.13 13.64
C ILE A 19 -2.89 -6.07 14.79
N PHE A 20 -1.92 -6.71 15.43
CA PHE A 20 -2.18 -7.59 16.58
C PHE A 20 -2.68 -6.79 17.79
N TYR A 21 -2.05 -5.66 18.10
CA TYR A 21 -2.44 -4.79 19.22
C TYR A 21 -3.90 -4.34 19.10
N PHE A 22 -4.30 -3.81 17.93
CA PHE A 22 -5.66 -3.33 17.71
C PHE A 22 -6.68 -4.48 17.69
N SER A 23 -6.34 -5.61 17.07
CA SER A 23 -7.23 -6.78 17.03
C SER A 23 -7.55 -7.28 18.45
N ILE A 24 -6.53 -7.37 19.31
CA ILE A 24 -6.68 -7.77 20.72
C ILE A 24 -7.45 -6.69 21.50
N LYS A 25 -7.03 -5.43 21.41
CA LYS A 25 -7.65 -4.30 22.16
C LYS A 25 -9.12 -4.12 21.83
N ARG A 26 -9.50 -4.29 20.56
CA ARG A 26 -10.88 -4.15 20.07
C ARG A 26 -11.68 -5.45 20.15
N LYS A 27 -11.10 -6.54 20.71
CA LYS A 27 -11.72 -7.86 20.83
C LYS A 27 -12.24 -8.41 19.49
N LYS A 28 -11.51 -8.12 18.40
CA LYS A 28 -11.82 -8.64 17.07
C LYS A 28 -11.27 -10.05 16.91
N TRP A 29 -11.90 -10.99 17.60
CA TRP A 29 -11.45 -12.38 17.67
C TRP A 29 -11.46 -13.08 16.31
N LEU A 30 -12.47 -12.80 15.47
CA LEU A 30 -12.53 -13.35 14.11
C LEU A 30 -11.33 -12.90 13.28
N ASP A 31 -11.04 -11.60 13.26
CA ASP A 31 -9.88 -11.03 12.56
C ASP A 31 -8.59 -11.68 13.06
N LEU A 32 -8.44 -11.82 14.39
CA LEU A 32 -7.26 -12.45 14.99
C LEU A 32 -7.10 -13.92 14.56
N ILE A 33 -8.18 -14.70 14.56
CA ILE A 33 -8.18 -16.10 14.11
C ILE A 33 -7.80 -16.19 12.63
N LEU A 34 -8.36 -15.32 11.78
CA LEU A 34 -8.05 -15.28 10.36
C LEU A 34 -6.59 -14.94 10.10
N ILE A 35 -6.03 -13.97 10.84
CA ILE A 35 -4.61 -13.60 10.74
C ILE A 35 -3.73 -14.80 11.14
N VAL A 36 -4.00 -15.45 12.27
CA VAL A 36 -3.21 -16.61 12.73
C VAL A 36 -3.32 -17.76 11.74
N PHE A 37 -4.54 -18.07 11.27
CA PHE A 37 -4.77 -19.12 10.30
C PHE A 37 -4.04 -18.87 8.98
N PHE A 38 -4.06 -17.63 8.47
CA PHE A 38 -3.31 -17.22 7.30
C PHE A 38 -1.80 -17.47 7.49
N ASN A 39 -1.23 -17.04 8.61
CA ASN A 39 0.19 -17.23 8.90
C ASN A 39 0.57 -18.72 8.98
N ILE A 40 -0.25 -19.55 9.64
CA ILE A 40 -0.04 -21.00 9.69
C ILE A 40 -0.06 -21.61 8.29
N ARG A 41 -1.06 -21.26 7.48
CA ARG A 41 -1.19 -21.76 6.09
C ARG A 41 0.03 -21.39 5.24
N VAL A 42 0.48 -20.15 5.31
CA VAL A 42 1.67 -19.67 4.59
C VAL A 42 2.91 -20.45 5.03
N CYS A 43 3.12 -20.62 6.34
CA CYS A 43 4.23 -21.41 6.85
C CYS A 43 4.19 -22.86 6.36
N LEU A 44 3.04 -23.53 6.47
CA LEU A 44 2.87 -24.93 6.03
C LEU A 44 3.09 -25.10 4.51
N MET A 45 2.78 -24.09 3.70
CA MET A 45 2.95 -24.16 2.25
C MET A 45 4.38 -23.87 1.80
N TYR A 46 5.01 -22.83 2.36
CA TYR A 46 6.30 -22.34 1.86
C TYR A 46 7.52 -22.88 2.62
N VAL A 47 7.40 -23.19 3.92
CA VAL A 47 8.53 -23.70 4.71
C VAL A 47 9.01 -25.06 4.21
N PRO A 48 8.15 -26.05 3.89
CA PRO A 48 8.61 -27.33 3.34
C PRO A 48 9.22 -27.19 1.94
N LEU A 49 8.78 -26.21 1.15
CA LEU A 49 9.15 -26.06 -0.25
C LEU A 49 10.51 -25.36 -0.42
N MET A 50 10.79 -24.34 0.40
CA MET A 50 11.99 -23.50 0.27
C MET A 50 12.94 -23.58 1.47
N GLY A 51 12.51 -24.20 2.57
CA GLY A 51 13.22 -24.21 3.85
C GLY A 51 13.02 -22.92 4.66
N PHE A 52 13.15 -23.01 5.99
CA PHE A 52 12.84 -21.90 6.90
C PHE A 52 13.66 -20.63 6.63
N LYS A 53 14.97 -20.76 6.39
CA LYS A 53 15.86 -19.61 6.16
C LYS A 53 15.45 -18.81 4.91
N ASN A 54 15.20 -19.49 3.81
CA ASN A 54 14.80 -18.83 2.55
C ASN A 54 13.38 -18.26 2.66
N PHE A 55 12.48 -18.98 3.34
CA PHE A 55 11.14 -18.47 3.65
C PHE A 55 11.20 -17.15 4.43
N MET A 56 12.04 -17.05 5.47
CA MET A 56 12.18 -15.82 6.23
C MET A 56 12.66 -14.65 5.37
N ILE A 57 13.65 -14.85 4.49
CA ILE A 57 14.12 -13.82 3.57
C ILE A 57 12.99 -13.40 2.61
N TYR A 58 12.32 -14.38 2.00
CA TYR A 58 11.20 -14.15 1.09
C TYR A 58 10.06 -13.37 1.77
N TYR A 59 9.68 -13.76 2.99
CA TYR A 59 8.63 -13.11 3.76
C TYR A 59 8.96 -11.65 4.04
N TRP A 60 10.15 -11.36 4.58
CA TRP A 60 10.55 -9.99 4.90
C TRP A 60 10.70 -9.12 3.66
N LEU A 61 11.23 -9.68 2.56
CA LEU A 61 11.32 -8.97 1.29
C LEU A 61 9.92 -8.62 0.75
N SER A 62 8.99 -9.58 0.76
CA SER A 62 7.60 -9.33 0.35
C SER A 62 6.96 -8.22 1.17
N ARG A 63 7.16 -8.21 2.49
CA ARG A 63 6.63 -7.15 3.38
C ARG A 63 7.26 -5.79 3.10
N TYR A 64 8.56 -5.75 2.78
CA TYR A 64 9.24 -4.52 2.39
C TYR A 64 8.69 -3.95 1.08
N LEU A 65 8.47 -4.80 0.07
CA LEU A 65 7.87 -4.39 -1.20
C LEU A 65 6.44 -3.87 -1.02
N GLU A 66 5.62 -4.56 -0.22
CA GLU A 66 4.27 -4.11 0.14
C GLU A 66 4.28 -2.74 0.81
N SER A 67 5.17 -2.54 1.79
CA SER A 67 5.33 -1.25 2.48
C SER A 67 5.78 -0.14 1.54
N THR A 68 6.71 -0.43 0.63
CA THR A 68 7.20 0.53 -0.37
C THR A 68 6.08 0.93 -1.34
N TRP A 69 5.34 -0.06 -1.86
CA TRP A 69 4.18 0.17 -2.71
C TRP A 69 3.12 0.99 -1.99
N PHE A 70 2.79 0.65 -0.74
CA PHE A 70 1.81 1.38 0.06
C PHE A 70 2.21 2.85 0.30
N ILE A 71 3.48 3.11 0.63
CA ILE A 71 3.99 4.49 0.75
C ILE A 71 3.82 5.22 -0.58
N TRP A 72 4.24 4.60 -1.69
CA TRP A 72 4.15 5.25 -2.99
C TRP A 72 2.70 5.60 -3.35
N VAL A 73 1.76 4.66 -3.21
CA VAL A 73 0.34 4.89 -3.48
C VAL A 73 -0.23 5.98 -2.57
N SER A 74 0.08 5.96 -1.28
CA SER A 74 -0.44 6.95 -0.32
C SER A 74 0.18 8.34 -0.44
N GLN A 75 1.39 8.45 -0.99
CA GLN A 75 2.10 9.72 -1.22
C GLN A 75 1.94 10.24 -2.65
N MET A 76 1.26 9.51 -3.52
CA MET A 76 1.06 9.88 -4.91
C MET A 76 0.26 11.18 -5.06
N ASN A 77 -0.62 11.49 -4.10
CA ASN A 77 -1.33 12.77 -4.01
C ASN A 77 -0.48 13.91 -3.40
N HIS A 78 0.83 13.87 -3.62
CA HIS A 78 1.71 15.01 -3.42
C HIS A 78 2.51 15.29 -4.69
N ILE A 79 2.18 14.62 -5.80
CA ILE A 79 2.76 14.88 -7.10
C ILE A 79 2.12 16.17 -7.61
N PRO A 80 2.89 17.25 -7.84
CA PRO A 80 2.32 18.50 -8.28
C PRO A 80 1.66 18.31 -9.65
N MET A 81 0.42 18.76 -9.78
CA MET A 81 -0.26 18.84 -11.07
C MET A 81 0.35 19.94 -11.94
N ASP A 82 0.28 19.73 -13.25
CA ASP A 82 0.72 20.72 -14.21
C ASP A 82 -0.21 21.95 -14.18
N ILE A 83 0.39 23.15 -14.16
CA ILE A 83 -0.34 24.41 -14.10
C ILE A 83 -0.35 24.99 -15.51
N ASP A 84 -1.52 24.94 -16.16
CA ASP A 84 -1.71 25.46 -17.52
C ASP A 84 -2.73 26.62 -17.55
N TYR A 85 -2.71 27.41 -18.61
CA TYR A 85 -3.68 28.47 -18.86
C TYR A 85 -5.07 27.88 -19.18
N ASP A 86 -6.12 28.68 -18.94
CA ASP A 86 -7.49 28.26 -19.23
C ASP A 86 -7.66 27.93 -20.73
N GLN A 87 -7.96 26.66 -21.01
CA GLN A 87 -8.17 26.14 -22.36
C GLN A 87 -9.67 26.10 -22.76
N ASN A 88 -10.58 26.72 -21.99
CA ASN A 88 -12.04 26.64 -22.18
C ASN A 88 -12.57 25.19 -22.24
N LYS A 89 -11.99 24.29 -21.42
CA LYS A 89 -12.49 22.91 -21.28
C LYS A 89 -13.79 22.91 -20.49
N ASP A 90 -14.62 21.89 -20.70
CA ASP A 90 -15.84 21.73 -19.90
C ASP A 90 -15.50 21.48 -18.42
N TRP A 91 -16.42 21.88 -17.55
CA TRP A 91 -16.23 21.78 -16.11
C TRP A 91 -16.00 20.33 -15.64
N VAL A 92 -16.68 19.35 -16.25
CA VAL A 92 -16.59 17.94 -15.82
C VAL A 92 -15.21 17.37 -16.16
N SER A 93 -14.70 17.61 -17.37
CA SER A 93 -13.37 17.14 -17.77
C SER A 93 -12.25 17.83 -16.99
N THR A 94 -12.41 19.12 -16.71
CA THR A 94 -11.46 19.88 -15.88
C THR A 94 -11.42 19.34 -14.45
N GLN A 95 -12.58 19.04 -13.87
CA GLN A 95 -12.68 18.43 -12.54
C GLN A 95 -12.03 17.05 -12.49
N LEU A 96 -12.26 16.20 -13.51
CA LEU A 96 -11.64 14.88 -13.57
C LEU A 96 -10.11 14.98 -13.67
N HIS A 97 -9.60 15.85 -14.54
CA HIS A 97 -8.17 16.10 -14.68
C HIS A 97 -7.54 16.62 -13.39
N ALA A 98 -8.19 17.55 -12.71
CA ALA A 98 -7.72 18.13 -11.45
C ALA A 98 -7.69 17.13 -10.27
N THR A 99 -8.33 15.97 -10.43
CA THR A 99 -8.28 14.90 -9.42
C THR A 99 -7.34 13.77 -9.79
N CYS A 100 -6.80 13.76 -11.01
CA CYS A 100 -6.01 12.65 -11.55
C CYS A 100 -4.51 12.90 -11.32
N ASN A 101 -3.96 12.35 -10.24
CA ASN A 101 -2.57 12.62 -9.82
C ASN A 101 -1.52 11.91 -10.69
N VAL A 102 -1.92 10.84 -11.37
CA VAL A 102 -1.11 10.11 -12.34
C VAL A 102 -1.98 9.75 -13.54
N ASN A 103 -1.40 9.82 -14.74
CA ASN A 103 -2.06 9.48 -16.01
C ASN A 103 -2.98 8.26 -15.87
N GLN A 104 -4.26 8.46 -16.16
CA GLN A 104 -5.22 7.36 -16.10
C GLN A 104 -4.82 6.25 -17.08
N SER A 105 -4.77 5.02 -16.57
CA SER A 105 -4.68 3.81 -17.38
C SER A 105 -5.23 2.64 -16.58
N LEU A 106 -5.69 1.58 -17.27
CA LEU A 106 -6.16 0.37 -16.60
C LEU A 106 -5.13 -0.21 -15.63
N PHE A 107 -3.84 -0.08 -15.96
CA PHE A 107 -2.76 -0.48 -15.07
C PHE A 107 -2.66 0.42 -13.83
N ASN A 108 -2.67 1.74 -13.99
CA ASN A 108 -2.53 2.68 -12.87
C ASN A 108 -3.75 2.61 -11.93
N ASP A 109 -4.95 2.46 -12.49
CA ASP A 109 -6.19 2.32 -11.72
C ASP A 109 -6.14 1.02 -10.88
N TRP A 110 -5.70 -0.10 -11.46
CA TRP A 110 -5.52 -1.35 -10.72
C TRP A 110 -4.38 -1.27 -9.70
N PHE A 111 -3.22 -0.75 -10.10
CA PHE A 111 -1.99 -0.72 -9.30
C PHE A 111 -2.11 0.19 -8.08
N THR A 112 -2.89 1.26 -8.18
CA THR A 112 -3.14 2.19 -7.07
C THR A 112 -4.41 1.84 -6.29
N GLY A 113 -5.20 0.88 -6.77
CA GLY A 113 -6.53 0.61 -6.22
C GLY A 113 -7.50 1.78 -6.41
N HIS A 114 -7.39 2.49 -7.54
CA HIS A 114 -8.13 3.70 -7.90
C HIS A 114 -7.81 4.94 -7.04
N LEU A 115 -6.77 4.88 -6.20
CA LEU A 115 -6.30 6.01 -5.40
C LEU A 115 -5.52 7.05 -6.22
N ASN A 116 -5.42 6.87 -7.54
CA ASN A 116 -4.94 7.89 -8.48
C ASN A 116 -5.93 9.03 -8.74
N PHE A 117 -7.15 8.91 -8.22
CA PHE A 117 -8.16 9.96 -8.24
C PHE A 117 -8.37 10.52 -6.83
N GLN A 118 -7.73 11.64 -6.51
CA GLN A 118 -7.93 12.34 -5.26
C GLN A 118 -7.94 13.84 -5.48
N ILE A 119 -8.89 14.53 -4.82
CA ILE A 119 -8.92 15.99 -4.79
C ILE A 119 -7.81 16.44 -3.84
N GLU A 120 -6.75 17.07 -4.36
CA GLU A 120 -5.84 17.88 -3.56
C GLU A 120 -6.46 19.27 -3.36
N HIS A 121 -6.30 19.82 -2.15
CA HIS A 121 -6.89 21.10 -1.73
C HIS A 121 -6.07 22.30 -2.21
#